data_AF-A0ABD4DSH6-F1
#
_entry.id   AF-A0ABD4DSH6-F1
#
_cell.length_a   1.000
_cell.length_b   1.000
_cell.length_c   1.000
_cell.angle_alpha   90.00
_cell.angle_beta   90.00
_cell.angle_gamma   90.00
#
_symmetry.space_group_name_H-M   'P 1'
#
loop_
_entity.id
_entity.type
_entity.pdbx_description
1 polymer ?
#
loop_
_entity_poly.entity_id
_entity_poly.type
_entity_poly.pdbx_seq_one_letter_code
_entity_poly.pdbx_strand_id
1 'polypeptide(L)'
;MQQTFYFSNGNSIDGTIQISSGYAKDKHQVYCYDHTGKVKILKEADPETFVSFNDGKFAKDSLHVYYYFNEIKKADPKTWKLLDLKEGYSCDAKHAFKFKTCLENTDIATLSIYEFIDKEGCTTKFLKDKNGLFDLDGTRTTEDKLKKDYSLK
;
A
#
# COMPACT_ATOMS: atom_id res chain seq x y z
N MET A 1 8.81 -15.20 -31.14
CA MET A 1 9.16 -15.43 -29.72
C MET A 1 7.92 -15.18 -28.90
N GLN A 2 7.44 -16.19 -28.16
CA GLN A 2 6.41 -15.98 -27.14
C GLN A 2 7.02 -15.21 -25.97
N GLN A 3 6.39 -14.12 -25.55
CA GLN A 3 6.79 -13.35 -24.39
C GLN A 3 6.16 -14.02 -23.16
N THR A 4 6.97 -14.68 -22.34
CA THR A 4 6.51 -15.33 -21.10
C THR A 4 6.41 -14.27 -20.01
N PHE A 5 5.21 -14.03 -19.49
CA PHE A 5 4.98 -13.13 -18.35
C PHE A 5 5.09 -13.91 -17.04
N TYR A 6 5.92 -13.43 -16.12
CA TYR A 6 6.01 -13.97 -14.78
C TYR A 6 5.24 -13.07 -13.81
N PHE A 7 4.54 -13.69 -12.86
CA PHE A 7 4.06 -12.96 -11.71
C PHE A 7 5.27 -12.46 -10.93
N SER A 8 5.11 -11.29 -10.33
CA SER A 8 6.15 -10.64 -9.52
C SER A 8 6.57 -11.43 -8.27
N ASN A 9 5.82 -12.47 -7.89
CA ASN A 9 6.20 -13.45 -6.84
C ASN A 9 6.97 -14.67 -7.39
N GLY A 10 7.32 -14.69 -8.67
CA GLY A 10 8.06 -15.78 -9.32
C GLY A 10 7.20 -16.97 -9.75
N ASN A 11 5.91 -16.98 -9.44
CA ASN A 11 5.02 -18.07 -9.87
C ASN A 11 4.66 -17.93 -11.35
N SER A 12 4.60 -19.06 -12.05
CA SER A 12 3.90 -19.21 -13.33
C SER A 12 2.69 -20.10 -13.08
N ILE A 13 1.49 -19.61 -13.37
CA ILE A 13 0.29 -20.46 -13.40
C ILE A 13 0.11 -20.96 -14.83
N ASP A 14 -0.14 -22.26 -14.98
CA ASP A 14 -0.61 -22.82 -16.23
C ASP A 14 -2.14 -22.69 -16.27
N GLY A 15 -2.67 -21.88 -17.19
CA GLY A 15 -4.10 -21.54 -17.31
C GLY A 15 -4.41 -20.03 -17.25
N THR A 16 -5.60 -19.65 -17.72
CA THR A 16 -6.12 -18.27 -17.68
C THR A 16 -6.79 -17.95 -16.35
N ILE A 17 -6.02 -17.59 -15.32
CA ILE A 17 -6.59 -16.85 -14.19
C ILE A 17 -6.66 -15.39 -14.58
N GLN A 18 -7.88 -14.84 -14.62
CA GLN A 18 -8.10 -13.42 -14.82
C GLN A 18 -7.66 -12.67 -13.56
N ILE A 19 -6.47 -12.10 -13.59
CA ILE A 19 -5.97 -11.22 -12.52
C ILE A 19 -6.76 -9.91 -12.64
N SER A 20 -7.53 -9.53 -11.62
CA SER A 20 -8.30 -8.28 -11.65
C SER A 20 -7.40 -7.05 -11.59
N SER A 21 -6.27 -7.13 -10.88
CA SER A 21 -5.21 -6.10 -10.80
C SER A 21 -3.92 -6.69 -10.21
N GLY A 22 -2.78 -6.06 -10.49
CA GLY A 22 -1.50 -6.46 -9.91
C GLY A 22 -0.30 -6.18 -10.81
N TYR A 23 0.78 -6.94 -10.58
CA TYR A 23 2.07 -6.71 -11.21
C TYR A 23 2.59 -7.93 -11.96
N ALA A 24 3.11 -7.70 -13.16
CA ALA A 24 3.84 -8.68 -13.95
C ALA A 24 5.23 -8.11 -14.28
N LYS A 25 6.20 -8.98 -14.59
CA LYS A 25 7.53 -8.55 -15.02
C LYS A 25 8.12 -9.45 -16.09
N ASP A 26 9.00 -8.88 -16.90
CA ASP A 26 9.98 -9.63 -17.69
C ASP A 26 11.40 -9.24 -17.24
N LYS A 27 12.43 -9.62 -18.03
CA LYS A 27 13.84 -9.33 -17.70
C LYS A 27 14.22 -7.84 -17.82
N HIS A 28 13.38 -7.02 -18.43
CA HIS A 28 13.68 -5.63 -18.79
C HIS A 28 12.78 -4.62 -18.06
N GLN A 29 11.57 -5.02 -17.71
CA GLN A 29 10.56 -4.09 -17.21
C GLN A 29 9.52 -4.73 -16.31
N VAL A 30 8.94 -3.88 -15.46
CA VAL A 30 7.81 -4.21 -14.60
C VAL A 30 6.55 -3.53 -15.12
N TYR A 31 5.45 -4.27 -15.10
CA TYR A 31 4.13 -3.85 -15.54
C TYR A 31 3.16 -3.85 -14.36
N CYS A 32 2.27 -2.87 -14.32
CA CYS A 32 1.20 -2.79 -13.34
C CYS A 32 -0.14 -2.60 -14.05
N TYR A 33 -1.16 -3.30 -13.56
CA TYR A 33 -2.55 -3.09 -13.94
C TYR A 33 -3.37 -2.81 -12.67
N ASP A 34 -3.97 -1.63 -12.61
CA ASP A 34 -4.70 -1.14 -11.43
C ASP A 34 -6.20 -1.35 -11.56
N HIS A 35 -6.66 -2.45 -12.17
CA HIS A 35 -8.07 -2.76 -12.52
C HIS A 35 -8.79 -1.68 -13.34
N THR A 36 -8.10 -0.62 -13.76
CA THR A 36 -8.68 0.47 -14.54
C THR A 36 -7.83 0.74 -15.78
N GLY A 37 -8.49 1.06 -16.89
CA GLY A 37 -7.79 1.49 -18.10
C GLY A 37 -6.78 0.48 -18.65
N LYS A 38 -5.55 0.94 -18.87
CA LYS A 38 -4.47 0.20 -19.57
C LYS A 38 -3.34 -0.17 -18.62
N VAL A 39 -2.66 -1.28 -18.92
CA VAL A 39 -1.40 -1.67 -18.28
C VAL A 39 -0.36 -0.55 -18.39
N LYS A 40 0.32 -0.25 -17.28
CA LYS A 40 1.35 0.78 -17.16
C LYS A 40 2.71 0.13 -16.92
N ILE A 41 3.77 0.75 -17.42
CA ILE A 41 5.16 0.35 -17.18
C ILE A 41 5.70 1.16 -16.00
N LEU A 42 6.31 0.49 -15.02
CA LEU A 42 7.04 1.14 -13.94
C LEU A 42 8.48 1.37 -14.40
N LYS A 43 8.78 2.57 -14.90
CA LYS A 43 10.06 2.89 -15.55
C LYS A 43 11.28 2.78 -14.63
N GLU A 44 11.11 3.15 -13.36
CA GLU A 44 12.19 3.17 -12.36
C GLU A 44 12.25 1.88 -11.54
N ALA A 45 11.38 0.90 -11.83
CA ALA A 45 11.36 -0.36 -11.10
C ALA A 45 12.45 -1.29 -11.60
N ASP A 46 13.18 -1.89 -10.67
CA ASP A 46 14.18 -2.91 -10.97
C ASP A 46 13.52 -4.29 -11.09
N PRO A 47 13.38 -4.87 -12.31
CA PRO A 47 12.71 -6.14 -12.50
C PRO A 47 13.42 -7.30 -11.80
N GLU A 48 14.73 -7.24 -11.57
CA GLU A 48 15.46 -8.32 -10.90
C GLU A 48 15.04 -8.44 -9.44
N THR A 49 14.98 -7.31 -8.74
CA THR A 49 14.65 -7.26 -7.31
C THR A 49 13.18 -6.99 -7.00
N PHE A 50 12.34 -6.77 -8.02
CA PHE A 50 10.91 -6.50 -7.85
C PHE A 50 10.15 -7.69 -7.26
N VAL A 51 9.41 -7.42 -6.18
CA VAL A 51 8.54 -8.35 -5.47
C VAL A 51 7.20 -7.66 -5.20
N SER A 52 6.09 -8.33 -5.54
CA SER A 52 4.76 -7.90 -5.10
C SER A 52 4.34 -8.62 -3.83
N PHE A 53 3.43 -8.00 -3.10
CA PHE A 53 2.85 -8.56 -1.88
C PHE A 53 1.61 -9.45 -2.15
N ASN A 54 1.35 -9.77 -3.42
CA ASN A 54 0.20 -10.57 -3.87
C ASN A 54 -1.18 -10.04 -3.41
N ASP A 55 -1.25 -8.75 -3.07
CA ASP A 55 -2.49 -8.05 -2.69
C ASP A 55 -3.11 -7.22 -3.84
N GLY A 56 -2.41 -7.20 -4.99
CA GLY A 56 -2.81 -6.47 -6.20
C GLY A 56 -2.47 -4.98 -6.21
N LYS A 57 -1.95 -4.41 -5.10
CA LYS A 57 -1.76 -2.97 -4.89
C LYS A 57 -0.35 -2.58 -4.47
N PHE A 58 0.30 -3.34 -3.59
CA PHE A 58 1.62 -3.00 -3.08
C PHE A 58 2.70 -3.89 -3.69
N ALA A 59 3.86 -3.29 -3.91
CA ALA A 59 5.08 -3.97 -4.31
C ALA A 59 6.31 -3.18 -3.88
N LYS A 60 7.47 -3.80 -3.96
CA LYS A 60 8.75 -3.12 -3.75
C LYS A 60 9.85 -3.73 -4.61
N ASP A 61 10.89 -2.97 -4.85
CA ASP A 61 12.18 -3.48 -5.30
C ASP A 61 13.26 -3.13 -4.27
N SER A 62 14.53 -3.22 -4.63
CA SER A 62 15.64 -2.91 -3.73
C SER A 62 15.77 -1.42 -3.35
N LEU A 63 15.17 -0.51 -4.12
CA LEU A 63 15.32 0.95 -4.00
C LEU A 63 13.99 1.69 -3.72
N HIS A 64 12.86 1.12 -4.13
CA HIS A 64 11.56 1.79 -4.12
C HIS A 64 10.45 0.88 -3.57
N VAL A 65 9.43 1.53 -2.99
CA VAL A 65 8.15 0.91 -2.63
C VAL A 65 7.07 1.52 -3.50
N TYR A 66 6.12 0.70 -3.94
CA TYR A 66 5.09 1.06 -4.89
C TYR A 66 3.69 0.82 -4.33
N TYR A 67 2.78 1.73 -4.67
CA TYR A 67 1.34 1.56 -4.61
C TYR A 67 0.75 1.75 -6.01
N TYR A 68 0.31 0.65 -6.62
CA TYR A 68 0.07 0.51 -8.05
C TYR A 68 1.27 1.02 -8.86
N PHE A 69 1.05 1.95 -9.78
CA PHE A 69 2.07 2.56 -10.63
C PHE A 69 2.78 3.76 -9.97
N ASN A 70 2.45 4.10 -8.72
CA ASN A 70 3.06 5.23 -8.01
C ASN A 70 4.11 4.73 -7.03
N GLU A 71 5.28 5.37 -7.04
CA GLU A 71 6.26 5.23 -5.97
C GLU A 71 5.73 5.91 -4.70
N ILE A 72 5.89 5.24 -3.55
CA ILE A 72 5.66 5.80 -2.23
C ILE A 72 6.91 6.60 -1.85
N LYS A 73 6.87 7.92 -2.11
CA LYS A 73 8.01 8.79 -1.84
C LYS A 73 8.40 8.75 -0.35
N LYS A 74 9.72 8.79 -0.10
CA LYS A 74 10.37 8.67 1.23
C LYS A 74 10.38 7.26 1.85
N ALA A 75 9.68 6.29 1.27
CA ALA A 75 9.68 4.93 1.79
C ALA A 75 11.04 4.26 1.66
N ASP A 76 11.51 3.64 2.74
CA ASP A 76 12.69 2.77 2.72
C ASP A 76 12.27 1.30 2.52
N PRO A 77 12.52 0.69 1.34
CA PRO A 77 12.09 -0.67 1.04
C PRO A 77 12.67 -1.74 1.97
N LYS A 78 13.80 -1.46 2.62
CA LYS A 78 14.47 -2.40 3.52
C LYS A 78 13.71 -2.57 4.83
N THR A 79 13.14 -1.47 5.34
CA THR A 79 12.44 -1.44 6.62
C THR A 79 10.93 -1.29 6.49
N TRP A 80 10.42 -1.10 5.27
CA TRP A 80 9.01 -0.96 4.99
C TRP A 80 8.21 -2.22 5.31
N LYS A 81 7.04 -2.01 5.93
CA LYS A 81 6.05 -3.02 6.29
C LYS A 81 4.63 -2.51 6.06
N LEU A 82 3.77 -3.39 5.55
CA LEU A 82 2.34 -3.16 5.45
C LEU A 82 1.69 -3.36 6.84
N LEU A 83 0.87 -2.41 7.27
CA LEU A 83 0.15 -2.47 8.56
C LEU A 83 -1.32 -2.84 8.36
N ASP A 84 -1.97 -2.26 7.36
CA ASP A 84 -3.36 -2.59 7.00
C ASP A 84 -3.59 -2.40 5.49
N LEU A 85 -4.01 -3.48 4.83
CA LEU A 85 -4.24 -3.48 3.38
C LEU A 85 -5.49 -2.71 2.96
N LYS A 86 -6.54 -2.71 3.80
CA LYS A 86 -7.84 -2.12 3.45
C LYS A 86 -7.73 -0.60 3.45
N GLU A 87 -7.20 -0.04 4.53
CA GLU A 87 -7.00 1.40 4.67
C GLU A 87 -5.68 1.90 4.07
N GLY A 88 -4.81 0.97 3.66
CA GLY A 88 -3.54 1.25 3.02
C GLY A 88 -2.47 1.80 3.98
N TYR A 89 -2.56 1.51 5.28
CA TYR A 89 -1.53 1.92 6.22
C TYR A 89 -0.28 1.07 6.07
N SER A 90 0.86 1.73 6.01
CA SER A 90 2.18 1.10 6.03
C SER A 90 3.17 2.00 6.76
N CYS A 91 4.33 1.47 7.13
CA CYS A 91 5.40 2.30 7.66
C CYS A 91 6.77 1.69 7.36
N ASP A 92 7.80 2.51 7.47
CA ASP A 92 9.19 2.09 7.53
C ASP A 92 9.80 2.50 8.89
N ALA A 93 11.12 2.44 9.04
CA ALA A 93 11.78 2.80 10.30
C ALA A 93 11.63 4.29 10.71
N LYS A 94 11.22 5.18 9.80
CA LYS A 94 11.20 6.65 9.97
C LYS A 94 9.88 7.30 9.61
N HIS A 95 9.08 6.69 8.74
CA HIS A 95 7.88 7.27 8.17
C HIS A 95 6.70 6.31 8.25
N ALA A 96 5.50 6.87 8.39
CA ALA A 96 4.26 6.16 8.19
C ALA A 96 3.59 6.67 6.92
N PHE A 97 2.80 5.82 6.29
CA PHE A 97 2.17 6.10 5.01
C PHE A 97 0.71 5.67 5.04
N LYS A 98 -0.10 6.40 4.27
CA LYS A 98 -1.43 5.98 3.86
C LYS A 98 -1.47 5.91 2.33
N PHE A 99 -1.69 4.70 1.81
CA PHE A 99 -1.51 4.37 0.40
C PHE A 99 -0.14 4.81 -0.12
N LYS A 100 -0.08 5.88 -0.92
CA LYS A 100 1.17 6.45 -1.46
C LYS A 100 1.66 7.70 -0.74
N THR A 101 0.91 8.19 0.23
CA THR A 101 1.15 9.48 0.89
C THR A 101 1.90 9.27 2.20
N CYS A 102 2.98 10.03 2.40
CA CYS A 102 3.70 10.09 3.68
C CYS A 102 2.91 10.91 4.69
N LEU A 103 2.73 10.36 5.90
CA LEU A 103 2.12 11.04 7.03
C LEU A 103 3.19 11.82 7.79
N GLU A 104 3.12 13.14 7.73
CA GLU A 104 4.11 14.02 8.35
C GLU A 104 3.97 14.06 9.88
N ASN A 105 5.09 14.33 10.56
CA ASN A 105 5.17 14.43 12.02
C ASN A 105 4.66 13.18 12.78
N THR A 106 4.90 11.99 12.22
CA THR A 106 4.46 10.73 12.81
C THR A 106 5.48 10.17 13.79
N ASP A 107 5.03 9.72 14.95
CA ASP A 107 5.84 8.94 15.89
C ASP A 107 5.72 7.45 15.56
N ILE A 108 6.74 6.90 14.91
CA ILE A 108 6.76 5.52 14.43
C ILE A 108 6.74 4.50 15.58
N ALA A 109 7.33 4.84 16.73
CA ALA A 109 7.46 3.95 17.87
C ALA A 109 6.11 3.67 18.56
N THR A 110 5.14 4.57 18.41
CA THR A 110 3.84 4.50 19.09
C THR A 110 2.67 4.23 18.15
N LEU A 111 2.95 3.80 16.91
CA LEU A 111 1.92 3.48 15.92
C LEU A 111 0.96 2.39 16.42
N SER A 112 -0.34 2.65 16.26
CA SER A 112 -1.41 1.71 16.59
C SER A 112 -2.59 1.95 15.65
N ILE A 113 -3.37 0.91 15.38
CA ILE A 113 -4.59 1.00 14.56
C ILE A 113 -5.80 0.95 15.49
N TYR A 114 -6.71 1.89 15.31
CA TYR A 114 -7.97 1.97 16.06
C TYR A 114 -9.15 1.71 15.13
N GLU A 115 -10.06 0.85 15.57
CA GLU A 115 -11.27 0.51 14.82
C GLU A 115 -12.45 1.36 15.28
N PHE A 116 -13.13 1.95 14.32
CA PHE A 116 -14.30 2.77 14.52
C PHE A 116 -15.42 2.26 13.63
N ILE A 117 -16.65 2.29 14.12
CA ILE A 117 -17.84 1.86 13.40
C ILE A 117 -18.70 3.08 13.13
N ASP A 118 -19.11 3.29 11.88
CA ASP A 118 -20.06 4.35 11.54
C ASP A 118 -21.51 3.96 11.88
N LYS A 119 -22.45 4.89 11.64
CA LYS A 119 -23.88 4.67 11.90
C LYS A 119 -24.49 3.54 11.05
N GLU A 120 -23.83 3.15 9.96
CA GLU A 120 -24.26 2.10 9.04
C GLU A 120 -23.64 0.74 9.40
N GLY A 121 -22.79 0.69 10.44
CA GLY A 121 -22.12 -0.54 10.87
C GLY A 121 -20.81 -0.83 10.12
N CYS A 122 -20.35 0.06 9.24
CA CYS A 122 -19.09 -0.12 8.54
C CYS A 122 -17.91 0.15 9.48
N THR A 123 -16.96 -0.79 9.54
CA THR A 123 -15.72 -0.59 10.31
C THR A 123 -14.65 0.10 9.46
N THR A 124 -14.21 1.25 9.96
CA THR A 124 -13.10 2.06 9.44
C THR A 124 -11.96 2.07 10.44
N LYS A 125 -10.74 1.88 9.96
CA LYS A 125 -9.54 1.88 10.78
C LYS A 125 -8.80 3.21 10.65
N PHE A 126 -8.35 3.74 11.77
CA PHE A 126 -7.58 4.98 11.84
C PHE A 126 -6.22 4.71 12.47
N LEU A 127 -5.16 5.24 11.84
CA LEU A 127 -3.82 5.16 12.41
C LEU A 127 -3.70 6.19 13.54
N LYS A 128 -3.11 5.78 14.65
CA LYS A 128 -2.82 6.60 15.84
C LYS A 128 -1.34 6.51 16.17
N ASP A 129 -0.81 7.60 16.67
CA ASP A 129 0.45 7.63 17.42
C ASP A 129 0.27 8.44 18.71
N LYS A 130 1.36 8.70 19.44
CA LYS A 130 1.32 9.51 20.67
C LYS A 130 0.80 10.94 20.47
N ASN A 131 0.88 11.49 19.26
CA ASN A 131 0.48 12.85 18.93
C ASN A 131 -1.01 12.93 18.52
N GLY A 132 -1.68 11.79 18.31
CA GLY A 132 -3.11 11.73 18.00
C GLY A 132 -3.42 10.78 16.84
N LEU A 133 -4.62 10.94 16.27
CA LEU A 133 -5.11 10.13 15.17
C LEU A 133 -4.86 10.82 13.82
N PHE A 134 -4.81 10.02 12.77
CA PHE A 134 -4.91 10.48 11.39
C PHE A 134 -6.31 10.24 10.88
N ASP A 135 -6.90 11.21 10.18
CA ASP A 135 -8.18 11.05 9.50
C ASP A 135 -8.03 10.32 8.14
N LEU A 136 -9.11 10.33 7.35
CA LEU A 136 -9.10 9.65 6.06
C LEU A 136 -8.19 10.34 5.02
N ASP A 137 -7.93 11.63 5.15
CA ASP A 137 -7.07 12.41 4.28
C ASP A 137 -5.59 12.35 4.70
N GLY A 138 -5.30 11.69 5.83
CA GLY A 138 -3.96 11.61 6.40
C GLY A 138 -3.56 12.85 7.19
N THR A 139 -4.53 13.67 7.60
CA THR A 139 -4.30 14.84 8.46
C THR A 139 -4.59 14.53 9.93
N ARG A 140 -4.06 15.37 10.83
CA ARG A 140 -4.19 15.15 12.26
C ARG A 140 -5.61 15.44 12.74
N THR A 141 -6.16 14.49 13.49
CA THR A 141 -7.48 14.58 14.10
C THR A 141 -7.48 14.05 15.53
N THR A 142 -8.61 14.23 16.21
CA THR A 142 -8.83 13.80 17.59
C THR A 142 -9.96 12.77 17.65
N GLU A 143 -9.97 11.96 18.71
CA GLU A 143 -11.06 11.01 18.96
C GLU A 143 -12.41 11.72 19.04
N ASP A 144 -12.49 12.88 19.69
CA ASP A 144 -13.75 13.63 19.83
C ASP A 144 -14.31 14.13 18.49
N LYS A 145 -13.44 14.38 17.50
CA LYS A 145 -13.88 14.72 16.14
C LYS A 145 -14.44 13.50 15.43
N LEU A 146 -13.74 12.36 15.50
CA LEU A 146 -14.22 11.12 14.89
C LEU A 146 -15.50 10.61 15.57
N LYS A 147 -15.64 10.77 16.89
CA LYS A 147 -16.81 10.33 17.67
C LYS A 147 -18.12 11.04 17.30
N LYS A 148 -18.09 12.08 16.44
CA LYS A 148 -19.30 12.72 15.89
C LYS A 148 -19.99 11.85 14.84
N ASP A 149 -19.18 11.12 14.06
CA ASP A 149 -19.64 10.33 12.92
C ASP A 149 -19.47 8.82 13.16
N TYR A 150 -18.56 8.46 14.06
CA TYR A 150 -18.20 7.08 14.38
C TYR A 150 -18.34 6.77 15.88
N SER A 151 -18.40 5.49 16.22
CA SER A 151 -18.25 4.97 17.58
C SER A 151 -16.99 4.12 17.65
N LEU A 152 -16.20 4.27 18.71
CA LEU A 152 -15.05 3.40 18.93
C LEU A 152 -15.55 1.98 19.19
N LYS A 153 -14.95 1.00 18.51
CA LYS A 153 -15.30 -0.41 18.62
C LYS A 153 -14.66 -1.07 19.84
#